data_AF-A0A1H9P9C6-F1
#
_entry.id   AF-A0A1H9P9C6-F1
#
_cell.length_a   1.000
_cell.length_b   1.000
_cell.length_c   1.000
_cell.angle_alpha   90.00
_cell.angle_beta   90.00
_cell.angle_gamma   90.00
#
_symmetry.space_group_name_H-M   'P 1'
#
loop_
_entity.id
_entity.type
_entity.pdbx_description
1 polymer ?
#
loop_
_entity_poly.entity_id
_entity_poly.type
_entity_poly.pdbx_seq_one_letter_code
_entity_poly.pdbx_strand_id
1 'polypeptide(L)' 'MDLQLLIKGLPNKPIKLTKVTDIFIKQSSDDELVRLPLDEVQQLQLNYQEYKFINENTVVIVKGEDLKAIVAEL' A
#
# COMPACT_ATOMS: atom_id res chain seq x y z
N MET A 1 7.21 8.82 6.50
CA MET A 1 7.58 7.96 5.36
C MET A 1 6.73 8.34 4.18
N ASP A 2 7.35 8.45 3.02
CA ASP A 2 6.67 8.72 1.77
C ASP A 2 6.63 7.44 0.92
N LEU A 3 5.51 7.19 0.25
CA LEU A 3 5.29 6.02 -0.60
C LEU A 3 4.95 6.44 -2.02
N GLN A 4 5.47 5.69 -2.98
CA GLN A 4 5.02 5.73 -4.37
C GLN A 4 4.39 4.37 -4.74
N LEU A 5 3.11 4.39 -5.11
CA LEU A 5 2.36 3.21 -5.51
C LEU A 5 2.19 3.18 -7.03
N LEU A 6 2.55 2.06 -7.65
CA LEU A 6 2.33 1.81 -9.07
C LEU A 6 1.18 0.81 -9.25
N ILE A 7 0.12 1.21 -9.95
CA ILE A 7 -1.12 0.42 -10.10
C ILE A 7 -1.36 0.10 -11.58
N LYS A 8 -1.79 -1.13 -11.89
CA LYS A 8 -2.23 -1.57 -13.22
C LYS A 8 -3.45 -0.75 -13.67
N GLY A 9 -3.55 -0.49 -14.98
CA GLY A 9 -4.69 0.25 -15.54
C GLY A 9 -4.70 1.77 -15.31
N LEU A 10 -3.91 2.30 -14.36
CA LEU A 10 -3.72 3.75 -14.23
C LEU A 10 -2.58 4.21 -15.16
N PRO A 11 -2.81 5.17 -16.07
CA PRO A 11 -1.82 5.58 -17.06
C PRO A 11 -0.63 6.30 -16.39
N ASN A 12 0.50 5.59 -16.28
CA ASN A 12 1.89 6.02 -16.05
C ASN A 12 2.19 7.03 -14.93
N LYS A 13 1.24 7.38 -14.06
CA LYS A 13 1.49 8.25 -12.91
C LYS A 13 1.47 7.42 -11.62
N PRO A 14 2.60 7.30 -10.90
CA PRO A 14 2.59 6.73 -9.56
C PRO A 14 1.69 7.56 -8.65
N ILE A 15 0.92 6.91 -7.80
CA ILE A 15 0.22 7.57 -6.70
C ILE A 15 1.26 7.85 -5.62
N LYS A 16 1.54 9.12 -5.37
CA LYS A 16 2.43 9.54 -4.29
C LYS A 16 1.62 9.81 -3.04
N LEU A 17 1.98 9.13 -1.96
CA LEU A 17 1.44 9.33 -0.62
C LEU A 17 2.56 9.85 0.27
N THR A 18 2.44 11.10 0.69
CA THR A 18 3.37 11.69 1.66
C THR A 18 2.87 11.47 3.07
N LYS A 19 3.80 11.39 4.04
CA LYS A 19 3.50 11.24 5.47
C LYS A 19 2.51 10.10 5.78
N VAL A 20 2.77 8.91 5.23
CA VAL A 20 1.97 7.72 5.55
C VAL A 20 2.06 7.41 7.04
N THR A 21 0.91 7.32 7.70
CA THR A 21 0.78 7.06 9.14
C THR A 21 0.45 5.61 9.44
N ASP A 22 -0.31 4.96 8.56
CA ASP A 22 -0.80 3.62 8.77
C ASP A 22 -0.88 2.84 7.47
N ILE A 23 -0.55 1.56 7.56
CA ILE A 23 -0.68 0.61 6.47
C ILE A 23 -1.37 -0.63 7.02
N PHE A 24 -2.32 -1.15 6.26
CA PHE A 24 -3.00 -2.39 6.57
C PHE A 24 -2.94 -3.31 5.36
N ILE A 25 -2.86 -4.61 5.64
CA ILE A 25 -2.82 -5.66 4.62
C ILE A 25 -3.87 -6.71 4.94
N LYS A 26 -4.38 -7.35 3.88
CA LYS A 26 -5.29 -8.49 3.97
C LYS A 26 -4.72 -9.63 3.14
N GLN A 27 -4.43 -10.76 3.76
CA GLN A 27 -3.78 -11.90 3.11
C GLN A 27 -4.74 -12.67 2.19
N SER A 28 -5.92 -13.00 2.68
CA SER A 28 -6.95 -13.73 1.95
C SER A 28 -8.35 -13.13 2.17
N SER A 29 -9.34 -13.58 1.39
CA SER A 29 -10.72 -13.06 1.42
C SER A 29 -11.37 -13.15 2.80
N ASP A 30 -11.01 -14.18 3.56
CA ASP A 30 -11.58 -14.51 4.87
C ASP A 30 -10.84 -13.81 6.01
N ASP A 31 -9.66 -13.22 5.73
CA ASP A 31 -8.86 -12.53 6.74
C ASP A 31 -9.36 -11.11 7.00
N GLU A 32 -9.06 -10.62 8.21
CA GLU A 32 -9.24 -9.22 8.56
C GLU A 32 -8.06 -8.36 8.08
N LEU A 33 -8.27 -7.05 7.99
CA LEU A 33 -7.19 -6.10 7.72
C LEU A 33 -6.29 -5.99 8.95
N VAL A 34 -5.04 -6.41 8.82
CA VAL A 34 -4.03 -6.34 9.88
C VAL A 34 -3.15 -5.12 9.66
N ARG A 35 -2.93 -4.34 10.71
CA ARG A 35 -2.02 -3.18 10.67
C ARG A 35 -0.58 -3.68 10.55
N LEU A 36 0.13 -3.20 9.54
CA LEU A 36 1.55 -3.43 9.37
C LEU A 36 2.34 -2.26 9.97
N PRO A 37 3.37 -2.52 10.80
CA PRO A 37 4.30 -1.48 11.23
C PRO A 37 4.96 -0.80 10.02
N LEU A 38 5.12 0.53 10.09
CA LEU A 38 5.73 1.30 9.00
C LEU A 38 7.18 0.90 8.73
N ASP A 39 7.88 0.41 9.75
CA ASP A 39 9.27 -0.04 9.64
C ASP A 39 9.41 -1.32 8.79
N GLU A 40 8.34 -2.12 8.70
CA GLU A 40 8.30 -3.37 7.93
C GLU A 40 7.93 -3.15 6.46
N VAL A 41 7.66 -1.91 6.05
CA VAL A 41 7.16 -1.59 4.70
C VAL A 41 8.18 -1.84 3.60
N GLN A 42 9.47 -1.80 3.94
CA GLN A 42 10.52 -2.17 2.99
C GLN A 42 10.51 -3.67 2.66
N GLN A 43 9.92 -4.50 3.53
CA GLN A 43 9.79 -5.94 3.36
C GLN A 43 8.40 -6.34 2.81
N LEU A 44 7.58 -5.35 2.48
CA LEU A 44 6.18 -5.54 2.11
C LEU A 44 6.10 -6.23 0.74
N GLN A 45 5.75 -7.51 0.77
CA GLN A 45 5.63 -8.35 -0.42
C GLN A 45 4.36 -8.01 -1.20
N LEU A 46 4.42 -8.14 -2.53
CA LEU A 46 3.29 -7.92 -3.44
C LEU A 46 2.40 -9.18 -3.59
N ASN A 47 2.10 -9.86 -2.48
CA ASN A 47 1.35 -11.12 -2.46
C ASN A 47 0.07 -11.08 -1.62
N TYR A 48 -0.22 -9.96 -0.95
CA TYR A 48 -1.47 -9.76 -0.23
C TYR A 48 -2.62 -9.47 -1.19
N GLN A 49 -3.85 -9.81 -0.80
CA GLN A 49 -5.06 -9.57 -1.57
C GLN A 49 -5.45 -8.09 -1.60
N GLU A 50 -5.25 -7.37 -0.49
CA GLU A 50 -5.57 -5.95 -0.38
C GLU A 50 -4.53 -5.20 0.45
N TYR A 51 -4.30 -3.95 0.08
CA TYR A 51 -3.45 -2.99 0.77
C TYR A 51 -4.26 -1.74 1.01
N LYS A 52 -4.17 -1.21 2.23
CA LYS A 52 -4.76 0.06 2.61
C LYS A 52 -3.68 0.96 3.20
N PHE A 53 -3.45 2.09 2.56
CA PHE A 53 -2.49 3.10 2.97
C PHE A 53 -3.24 4.34 3.45
N ILE A 54 -2.82 4.89 4.59
CA ILE A 54 -3.45 6.06 5.21
C ILE A 54 -2.39 7.13 5.45
N ASN A 55 -2.71 8.36 5.09
CA ASN A 55 -2.03 9.56 5.57
C ASN A 55 -3.04 10.56 6.13
N GLU A 56 -2.56 11.74 6.55
CA GLU A 56 -3.37 12.80 7.18
C GLU A 56 -4.63 13.18 6.38
N ASN A 57 -4.61 13.07 5.05
CA ASN A 57 -5.67 13.60 4.18
C ASN A 57 -6.28 12.58 3.22
N THR A 58 -5.76 11.35 3.17
CA THR A 58 -6.07 10.42 2.09
C THR A 58 -5.99 8.98 2.57
N VAL A 59 -6.97 8.18 2.13
CA VAL A 59 -6.98 6.73 2.26
C VAL A 59 -6.94 6.14 0.86
N VAL A 60 -5.95 5.30 0.59
CA VAL A 60 -5.82 4.56 -0.68
C VAL A 60 -5.99 3.09 -0.39
N ILE A 61 -6.98 2.47 -1.04
CA ILE A 61 -7.25 1.03 -0.96
C ILE A 61 -6.99 0.46 -2.35
N VAL A 62 -6.14 -0.56 -2.43
CA VAL A 62 -5.73 -1.19 -3.69
C VAL A 62 -5.75 -2.70 -3.53
N LYS A 63 -6.36 -3.38 -4.51
CA LYS A 63 -6.25 -4.84 -4.62
C LYS A 63 -4.83 -5.22 -5.02
N GLY A 64 -4.29 -6.26 -4.42
CA GLY A 64 -2.94 -6.73 -4.72
C GLY A 64 -2.73 -7.16 -6.15
N GLU A 65 -3.75 -7.71 -6.79
CA GLU A 65 -3.69 -8.05 -8.21
C GLU A 65 -3.43 -6.83 -9.10
N ASP A 66 -3.85 -5.64 -8.66
CA ASP A 66 -3.67 -4.37 -9.38
C ASP A 66 -2.37 -3.67 -9.00
N LEU A 67 -1.77 -3.98 -7.85
CA LEU A 67 -0.55 -3.33 -7.40
C LEU A 67 0.67 -3.91 -8.15
N LYS A 68 1.41 -3.05 -8.84
CA LYS A 68 2.64 -3.42 -9.55
C LYS A 68 3.88 -3.29 -8.68
N ALA A 69 3.93 -2.25 -7.85
CA ALA A 69 5.07 -1.97 -6.97
C ALA A 69 4.68 -0.97 -5.89
N ILE A 70 5.39 -1.08 -4.75
CA ILE A 70 5.41 -0.11 -3.66
C ILE A 70 6.87 0.33 -3.53
N VAL A 71 7.13 1.63 -3.63
CA VAL A 71 8.47 2.20 -3.41
C VAL A 71 8.39 3.08 -2.18
N ALA A 72 9.12 2.71 -1.13
CA ALA A 72 9.22 3.50 0.09
C ALA A 72 10.43 4.44 0.02
N GLU A 73 10.20 5.74 0.20
CA GLU A 73 11.23 6.76 0.31
C GLU A 73 11.29 7.20 1.78
N LEU A 74 12.47 7.01 2.40
CA LEU A 74 12.78 7.40 3.78
C LEU A 74 13.15 8.88 3.85
#